data_AF-A0A5C6AJR0-F1
#
_entry.id   AF-A0A5C6AJR0-F1
#
_cell.length_a   1.000
_cell.length_b   1.000
_cell.length_c   1.000
_cell.angle_alpha   90.00
_cell.angle_beta   90.00
_cell.angle_gamma   90.00
#
_symmetry.space_group_name_H-M   'P 1'
#
loop_
_entity.id
_entity.type
_entity.pdbx_description
1 polymer ?
#
loop_
_entity_poly.entity_id
_entity_poly.type
_entity_poly.pdbx_seq_one_letter_code
_entity_poly.pdbx_strand_id
1 'polypeptide(L)' 'MGRDKLKSYVLDEQGRLRRHVAVFVDGRLITDRLGLSDAVTPTSEVFVMQALSGG' A
#
# COMPACT_ATOMS: atom_id res chain seq x y z
N MET A 1 12.91 -7.31 13.72
CA MET A 1 12.00 -6.40 14.46
C MET A 1 11.87 -5.08 13.70
N GLY A 2 11.12 -5.07 12.58
CA GLY A 2 11.08 -3.92 11.66
C GLY A 2 9.94 -3.96 10.62
N ARG A 3 9.50 -5.16 10.20
CA ARG A 3 8.35 -5.33 9.28
C ARG A 3 7.02 -4.91 9.88
N ASP A 4 6.83 -5.07 11.20
CA ASP A 4 5.57 -4.68 11.86
C ASP A 4 5.28 -3.18 11.77
N LYS A 5 6.32 -2.34 11.86
CA LYS A 5 6.16 -0.89 11.75
C LYS A 5 5.79 -0.45 10.33
N LEU A 6 6.35 -1.11 9.32
CA LEU A 6 5.96 -0.86 7.93
C LEU A 6 4.53 -1.32 7.68
N LYS A 7 4.15 -2.51 8.19
CA LYS A 7 2.79 -3.02 8.06
C LYS A 7 1.77 -2.08 8.68
N SER A 8 2.02 -1.58 9.90
CA SER A 8 1.12 -0.63 10.55
C SER A 8 1.11 0.76 9.91
N TYR A 9 2.18 1.16 9.21
CA TYR A 9 2.21 2.38 8.41
C TYR A 9 1.38 2.26 7.12
N VAL A 10 1.41 1.12 6.44
CA VAL A 10 0.68 0.90 5.18
C VAL A 10 -0.77 0.50 5.42
N LEU A 11 -1.00 -0.38 6.39
CA LEU A 11 -2.30 -1.00 6.66
C LEU A 11 -2.91 -0.50 7.97
N ASP A 12 -4.24 -0.51 8.02
CA ASP A 12 -4.98 -0.36 9.26
C ASP A 12 -5.01 -1.68 10.07
N GLU A 13 -5.68 -1.66 11.21
CA GLU A 13 -5.79 -2.81 12.12
C GLU A 13 -6.60 -3.98 11.51
N GLN A 14 -7.41 -3.72 10.48
CA GLN A 14 -8.17 -4.72 9.74
C GLN A 14 -7.39 -5.30 8.56
N GLY A 15 -6.14 -4.83 8.34
CA GLY A 15 -5.28 -5.25 7.24
C GLY A 15 -5.59 -4.56 5.91
N ARG A 16 -6.43 -3.52 5.91
CA ARG A 16 -6.82 -2.78 4.70
C ARG A 16 -5.85 -1.64 4.44
N LEU A 17 -5.74 -1.23 3.18
CA LEU A 17 -4.87 -0.10 2.82
C LEU A 17 -5.39 1.20 3.44
N ARG A 18 -4.55 1.87 4.22
CA ARG A 18 -4.91 3.14 4.88
C ARG A 18 -5.34 4.19 3.86
N ARG A 19 -6.34 5.00 4.24
CA ARG A 19 -6.92 6.06 3.39
C ARG A 19 -5.89 7.02 2.81
N HIS A 20 -4.86 7.39 3.57
CA HIS A 20 -3.84 8.36 3.16
C HIS A 20 -2.65 7.74 2.42
N VAL A 21 -2.67 6.41 2.21
CA VAL A 21 -1.63 5.67 1.48
C VAL A 21 -2.15 5.26 0.10
N ALA A 22 -1.32 5.49 -0.91
CA ALA A 22 -1.48 5.02 -2.27
C ALA A 22 -0.43 3.95 -2.57
N VAL A 23 -0.86 2.88 -3.23
CA VAL A 23 0.02 1.80 -3.70
C VAL A 23 -0.15 1.68 -5.20
N PHE A 24 0.97 1.66 -5.91
CA PHE A 24 1.02 1.44 -7.34
C PHE A 24 1.76 0.14 -7.63
N VAL A 25 1.25 -0.64 -8.57
CA VAL A 25 1.89 -1.83 -9.13
C VAL A 25 2.13 -1.54 -10.61
N ASP A 26 3.39 -1.57 -11.05
CA ASP A 26 3.77 -1.33 -12.44
C ASP A 26 3.20 0.00 -12.99
N GLY A 27 3.25 1.04 -12.14
CA GLY A 27 2.76 2.39 -12.44
C GLY A 27 1.24 2.57 -12.37
N ARG A 28 0.47 1.52 -12.04
CA ARG A 28 -1.00 1.59 -11.92
C ARG A 28 -1.43 1.55 -10.46
N LEU A 29 -2.36 2.41 -10.08
CA LEU A 29 -2.94 2.40 -8.74
C LEU A 29 -3.69 1.07 -8.52
N ILE A 30 -3.49 0.43 -7.36
CA ILE A 30 -4.21 -0.81 -7.04
C ILE A 30 -5.72 -0.57 -6.96
N THR A 31 -6.50 -1.59 -7.35
CA THR A 31 -7.96 -1.52 -7.34
C THR A 31 -8.53 -2.07 -6.04
N ASP A 32 -8.02 -3.20 -5.56
CA ASP A 32 -8.48 -3.83 -4.32
C ASP A 32 -7.69 -3.30 -3.11
N ARG A 33 -8.22 -2.24 -2.51
CA ARG A 33 -7.68 -1.65 -1.29
C ARG A 33 -8.05 -2.41 -0.01
N LEU A 34 -8.99 -3.37 -0.09
CA LEU A 34 -9.53 -4.07 1.08
C LEU A 34 -8.83 -5.41 1.30
N GLY A 35 -8.68 -6.19 0.24
CA GLY A 35 -8.05 -7.51 0.26
C GLY A 35 -6.62 -7.54 -0.30
N LEU A 36 -6.17 -6.46 -0.96
CA LEU A 36 -4.87 -6.38 -1.63
C LEU A 36 -4.67 -7.52 -2.64
N SER A 37 -5.72 -7.89 -3.38
CA SER A 37 -5.70 -9.04 -4.29
C SER A 37 -5.16 -8.72 -5.70
N ASP A 38 -4.76 -7.48 -5.98
CA ASP A 38 -4.12 -7.12 -7.26
C ASP A 38 -2.87 -7.99 -7.47
N ALA A 39 -2.80 -8.67 -8.62
CA ALA A 39 -1.72 -9.59 -8.92
C ALA A 39 -0.40 -8.83 -9.12
N VAL A 40 0.69 -9.41 -8.59
CA VAL A 40 2.06 -8.96 -8.83
C VAL A 40 2.87 -10.11 -9.42
N THR A 41 3.84 -9.78 -10.27
CA THR A 41 4.81 -10.74 -10.79
C THR A 41 6.13 -10.61 -10.02
N PRO A 42 7.07 -11.57 -10.13
CA PRO A 42 8.40 -11.45 -9.53
C PRO A 42 9.20 -10.23 -10.00
N THR A 43 8.82 -9.63 -11.13
CA THR A 43 9.48 -8.44 -11.71
C THR A 43 8.66 -7.16 -11.53
N SER A 44 7.50 -7.23 -10.87
CA SER A 44 6.65 -6.06 -10.70
C SER A 44 7.27 -5.07 -9.72
N GLU A 45 7.16 -3.79 -10.03
CA GLU A 45 7.58 -2.71 -9.14
C GLU A 45 6.40 -2.20 -8.34
N VAL A 46 6.57 -2.15 -7.01
CA VAL A 46 5.54 -1.68 -6.08
C VAL A 46 5.97 -0.38 -5.43
N PHE A 47 5.23 0.70 -5.70
CA PHE A 47 5.46 2.00 -5.10
C PHE A 47 4.44 2.27 -4.01
N VAL A 48 4.90 2.70 -2.83
CA VAL A 48 4.04 3.07 -1.70
C VAL A 48 4.27 4.54 -1.38
N MET A 49 3.21 5.33 -1.43
CA MET A 49 3.26 6.78 -1.21
C MET A 49 2.22 7.19 -0.18
N GLN A 50 2.58 8.10 0.73
CA GLN A 50 1.59 8.78 1.58
C GLN A 50 1.27 10.15 1.00
N ALA A 51 -0.01 10.48 0.95
CA ALA A 51 -0.42 11.86 0.75
C ALA A 51 -0.06 12.62 2.04
N LEU A 52 0.97 13.46 1.97
CA LEU A 52 1.23 14.44 3.01
C LEU A 52 0.21 15.57 2.82
N SER A 53 -0.75 15.70 3.73
CA SER A 53 -1.55 16.92 3.79
C SER A 53 -0.60 18.05 4.21
N GLY A 54 -0.12 18.82 3.24
CA GLY A 54 0.50 20.11 3.52
C GLY A 54 -0.49 20.93 4.32
N GLY A 55 -0.10 21.32 5.54
CA GLY A 55 -0.78 22.39 6.26
C GLY A 55 -0.61 23.71 5.53
#